data_AF-A0A848T7G1-F1
#
_entry.id   AF-A0A848T7G1-F1
#
_cell.length_a   1.000
_cell.length_b   1.000
_cell.length_c   1.000
_cell.angle_alpha   90.00
_cell.angle_beta   90.00
_cell.angle_gamma   90.00
#
_symmetry.space_group_name_H-M   'P 1'
#
loop_
_entity.id
_entity.type
_entity.pdbx_description
1 polymer ?
#
loop_
_entity_poly.entity_id
_entity_poly.type
_entity_poly.pdbx_seq_one_letter_code
_entity_poly.pdbx_strand_id
1 'polypeptide(L)'
;RFFYPAMKLGVLPQPSDPGRLTALVGPARAKLILLGAARLDAETALRFGLVDGIHDDPLAAAIELSEAACGAGRTHLVAMKSMFA
;
A
#
# COMPACT_ATOMS: atom_id res chain seq x y z
N ARG A 1 -7.31 -7.93 7.20
CA ARG A 1 -7.28 -6.73 8.07
C ARG A 1 -5.88 -6.15 8.06
N PHE A 2 -5.73 -4.83 8.15
CA PHE A 2 -4.46 -4.11 8.06
C PHE A 2 -4.05 -3.59 9.42
N PHE A 3 -2.80 -3.77 9.83
CA PHE A 3 -2.28 -3.27 11.11
C PHE A 3 -0.75 -3.24 11.14
N TYR A 4 -0.18 -2.37 11.97
CA TYR A 4 1.25 -2.28 12.23
C TYR A 4 1.49 -2.35 13.75
N PRO A 5 2.00 -3.47 14.31
CA PRO A 5 1.97 -3.71 15.75
C PRO A 5 3.15 -3.14 16.54
N ALA A 6 4.14 -2.52 15.90
CA ALA A 6 5.40 -2.10 16.53
C ALA A 6 5.22 -1.32 17.84
N MET A 7 4.30 -0.33 17.88
CA MET A 7 4.03 0.41 19.12
C MET A 7 3.50 -0.46 20.26
N LYS A 8 2.66 -1.46 19.96
CA LYS A 8 2.18 -2.42 20.97
C LYS A 8 3.28 -3.36 21.45
N LEU A 9 4.28 -3.62 20.62
CA LEU A 9 5.40 -4.51 20.90
C LEU A 9 6.60 -3.78 21.52
N GLY A 10 6.55 -2.45 21.68
CA GLY A 10 7.66 -1.66 22.23
C GLY A 10 8.89 -1.61 21.32
N VAL A 11 8.73 -1.84 20.01
CA VAL A 11 9.80 -1.79 19.01
C VAL A 11 9.58 -0.63 18.04
N LEU A 12 10.66 -0.18 17.41
CA LEU A 12 10.56 0.80 16.33
C LEU A 12 10.15 0.12 15.01
N PRO A 13 9.38 0.81 14.14
CA PRO A 13 9.18 0.38 12.77
C PRO A 13 10.51 0.43 11.99
N GLN A 14 10.54 -0.17 10.80
CA GLN A 14 11.70 0.01 9.90
C GLN A 14 11.91 1.51 9.62
N PRO A 15 13.15 2.01 9.52
CA PRO A 15 13.42 3.45 9.44
C PRO A 15 12.69 4.19 8.32
N SER A 16 12.47 3.51 7.18
CA SER A 16 11.78 4.09 6.03
C SER A 16 10.26 4.05 6.12
N ASP A 17 9.69 3.21 7.00
CA ASP A 17 8.24 2.96 7.05
C ASP A 17 7.42 4.20 7.42
N PRO A 18 7.79 5.01 8.45
CA PRO A 18 7.03 6.23 8.76
C PRO A 18 6.96 7.19 7.57
N GLY A 19 8.07 7.35 6.84
CA GLY A 19 8.14 8.20 5.65
C GLY A 19 7.27 7.66 4.51
N ARG A 20 7.44 6.38 4.17
CA ARG A 20 6.68 5.73 3.08
C ARG A 20 5.18 5.70 3.37
N LEU A 21 4.78 5.38 4.60
CA LEU A 21 3.38 5.36 4.99
C LEU A 21 2.79 6.77 5.02
N THR A 22 3.54 7.77 5.48
CA THR A 22 3.10 9.18 5.42
C THR A 22 2.89 9.64 3.97
N ALA A 23 3.79 9.28 3.05
CA ALA A 23 3.63 9.59 1.63
C ALA A 23 2.40 8.91 1.02
N LEU A 24 2.07 7.69 1.47
CA LEU A 24 0.94 6.92 0.96
C LEU A 24 -0.42 7.43 1.49
N VAL A 25 -0.55 7.66 2.80
CA VAL A 25 -1.87 7.91 3.43
C VAL A 25 -1.99 9.26 4.13
N GLY A 26 -0.93 10.07 4.14
CA GLY A 26 -0.83 11.33 4.87
C GLY A 26 -0.46 11.16 6.35
N PRO A 27 0.06 12.22 7.00
CA PRO A 27 0.67 12.13 8.33
C PRO A 27 -0.32 11.75 9.44
N ALA A 28 -1.57 12.20 9.34
CA ALA A 28 -2.58 11.88 10.35
C ALA A 28 -2.91 10.38 10.39
N ARG A 29 -3.13 9.78 9.21
CA ARG A 29 -3.46 8.35 9.08
C ARG A 29 -2.25 7.47 9.37
N ALA A 30 -1.05 7.89 8.98
CA ALA A 30 0.18 7.19 9.32
C ALA A 30 0.39 7.11 10.85
N LYS A 31 0.16 8.20 11.60
CA LYS A 31 0.23 8.19 13.07
C LYS A 31 -0.83 7.30 13.70
N LEU A 32 -2.06 7.32 13.18
CA LEU A 32 -3.13 6.43 13.65
C LEU A 32 -2.72 4.94 13.53
N ILE A 33 -2.08 4.56 12.42
CA ILE A 33 -1.62 3.19 12.18
C ILE A 33 -0.40 2.85 13.05
N LEU A 34 0.64 3.69 13.05
CA LEU A 34 1.93 3.39 13.68
C LEU A 34 1.92 3.62 15.20
N LEU A 35 1.39 4.75 15.65
CA LEU A 35 1.34 5.12 17.07
C LEU A 35 0.07 4.60 17.74
N GLY A 36 -1.07 4.67 17.04
CA GLY A 36 -2.33 4.15 17.56
C GLY A 36 -2.46 2.63 17.48
N ALA A 37 -1.55 1.94 16.75
CA ALA A 37 -1.63 0.50 16.49
C ALA A 37 -3.03 0.05 16.06
N ALA A 38 -3.67 0.89 15.23
CA ALA A 38 -5.03 0.71 14.75
C ALA A 38 -5.12 -0.51 13.83
N ARG A 39 -6.24 -1.23 13.92
CA ARG A 39 -6.60 -2.32 13.01
C ARG A 39 -7.68 -1.83 12.06
N LEU A 40 -7.42 -1.89 10.77
CA LEU A 40 -8.32 -1.44 9.71
C LEU A 40 -8.94 -2.63 8.98
N ASP A 41 -10.21 -2.50 8.59
CA ASP A 41 -10.84 -3.34 7.57
C ASP A 41 -10.47 -2.88 6.16
N ALA A 42 -10.98 -3.61 5.16
CA ALA A 42 -10.68 -3.35 3.75
C ALA A 42 -11.27 -2.01 3.29
N GLU A 43 -12.49 -1.69 3.72
CA GLU A 43 -13.20 -0.46 3.37
C GLU A 43 -12.46 0.77 3.90
N THR A 44 -11.96 0.72 5.13
CA THR A 44 -11.16 1.81 5.71
C THR A 44 -9.79 1.90 5.05
N ALA A 45 -9.15 0.77 4.74
CA ALA A 45 -7.88 0.74 4.02
C ALA A 45 -8.02 1.38 2.62
N LEU A 46 -9.10 1.08 1.90
CA LEU A 46 -9.43 1.71 0.61
C LEU A 46 -9.62 3.22 0.76
N ARG A 47 -10.46 3.67 1.70
CA ARG A 47 -10.67 5.11 1.96
C ARG A 47 -9.38 5.84 2.37
N PHE A 48 -8.43 5.13 2.96
CA PHE A 48 -7.15 5.69 3.38
C PHE A 48 -6.12 5.73 2.24
N GLY A 49 -6.33 4.99 1.16
CA GLY A 49 -5.37 4.83 0.06
C GLY A 49 -4.29 3.77 0.33
N LEU A 50 -4.55 2.80 1.22
CA LEU A 50 -3.64 1.67 1.44
C LEU A 50 -3.78 0.57 0.38
N VAL A 51 -4.95 0.48 -0.24
CA VAL A 51 -5.27 -0.44 -1.33
C VAL A 51 -6.09 0.31 -2.37
N ASP A 52 -6.02 -0.13 -3.62
CA ASP A 52 -6.66 0.53 -4.75
C ASP A 52 -8.04 -0.04 -5.11
N GLY A 53 -8.40 -1.22 -4.56
CA GLY A 53 -9.67 -1.88 -4.85
C GLY A 53 -10.02 -2.97 -3.84
N ILE A 54 -11.29 -3.37 -3.83
CA ILE A 54 -11.84 -4.49 -3.06
C ILE A 54 -12.61 -5.35 -4.04
N HIS A 55 -12.28 -6.63 -4.10
CA HIS A 55 -12.82 -7.59 -5.05
C HIS A 55 -13.13 -8.91 -4.35
N ASP A 56 -14.13 -9.65 -4.84
CA ASP A 56 -14.43 -10.99 -4.34
C ASP A 56 -13.30 -11.98 -4.66
N ASP A 57 -12.66 -11.81 -5.82
CA ASP A 57 -11.41 -12.50 -6.21
C ASP A 57 -10.30 -11.47 -6.51
N PRO A 58 -9.51 -11.06 -5.51
CA PRO A 58 -8.43 -10.10 -5.69
C PRO A 58 -7.29 -10.60 -6.59
N LEU A 59 -7.09 -11.92 -6.67
CA LEU A 59 -6.01 -12.47 -7.48
C LEU A 59 -6.37 -12.41 -8.96
N ALA A 60 -7.59 -12.82 -9.33
CA ALA A 60 -8.07 -12.69 -10.70
C ALA A 60 -8.07 -11.22 -11.15
N ALA A 61 -8.56 -10.31 -10.32
CA ALA A 61 -8.55 -8.87 -10.61
C ALA A 61 -7.13 -8.31 -10.79
N ALA A 62 -6.17 -8.73 -9.96
CA ALA A 62 -4.78 -8.31 -10.09
C ALA A 62 -4.11 -8.85 -11.37
N ILE A 63 -4.43 -10.10 -11.76
CA ILE A 63 -3.94 -10.70 -13.01
C ILE A 63 -4.48 -9.90 -14.20
N GLU A 64 -5.79 -9.66 -14.26
CA GLU A 64 -6.44 -8.88 -15.32
C GLU A 64 -5.84 -7.47 -15.44
N LEU A 65 -5.69 -6.76 -14.31
CA LEU A 65 -5.08 -5.43 -14.29
C LEU A 65 -3.62 -5.43 -14.81
N SER A 66 -2.90 -6.53 -14.60
CA SER A 66 -1.49 -6.64 -15.01
C SER A 66 -1.28 -6.97 -16.49
N GLU A 67 -2.32 -7.39 -17.22
CA GLU A 67 -2.21 -7.89 -18.60
C GLU A 67 -1.53 -6.88 -19.54
N ALA A 68 -1.90 -5.59 -19.44
CA ALA A 68 -1.30 -4.55 -20.26
C ALA A 68 0.21 -4.37 -20.01
N ALA A 69 0.63 -4.46 -18.75
CA ALA A 69 2.03 -4.35 -18.37
C ALA A 69 2.83 -5.61 -18.77
N CYS A 70 2.21 -6.79 -18.61
CA CYS A 70 2.80 -8.09 -18.97
C CYS A 70 2.90 -8.30 -20.49
N GLY A 71 1.97 -7.76 -21.27
CA GLY A 71 1.99 -7.78 -22.73
C GLY A 71 2.99 -6.78 -23.34
N ALA A 72 3.47 -5.81 -22.57
CA ALA A 72 4.41 -4.82 -23.05
C ALA A 72 5.85 -5.36 -23.12
N GLY A 73 6.62 -4.90 -24.12
CA GLY A 73 8.05 -5.17 -24.17
C GLY A 73 8.78 -4.59 -22.95
N ARG A 74 9.73 -5.34 -22.37
CA ARG A 74 10.46 -4.97 -21.14
C ARG A 74 10.99 -3.53 -21.16
N THR A 75 11.59 -3.10 -22.26
CA THR A 75 12.16 -1.74 -22.39
C THR A 75 11.07 -0.67 -22.24
N HIS A 76 9.91 -0.88 -22.85
CA HIS A 76 8.78 0.04 -22.75
C HIS A 76 8.23 0.10 -21.31
N LEU A 77 8.06 -1.06 -20.67
CA LEU A 77 7.59 -1.15 -19.29
C LEU A 77 8.51 -0.43 -18.31
N VAL A 78 9.84 -0.62 -18.44
CA VAL A 78 10.83 0.04 -17.56
C VAL A 78 10.83 1.55 -17.79
N ALA A 79 10.79 2.00 -19.05
CA ALA A 79 10.72 3.42 -19.36
C ALA A 79 9.47 4.06 -18.76
N MET A 80 8.29 3.45 -18.95
CA MET A 80 7.04 3.93 -18.36
C MET A 80 7.11 4.01 -16.83
N LYS A 81 7.64 2.96 -16.17
CA LYS A 81 7.76 2.93 -14.71
C LYS A 81 8.70 4.02 -14.17
N SER A 82 9.75 4.37 -14.92
CA SER A 82 10.69 5.44 -14.52
C SER A 82 10.08 6.84 -14.52
N MET A 83 8.90 7.04 -15.11
CA MET A 83 8.21 8.35 -15.11
C MET A 83 7.51 8.68 -13.79
N PHE A 84 7.30 7.68 -12.92
CA PHE A 84 6.60 7.83 -11.64
C PHE A 84 7.54 7.89 -10.42
N ALA A 85 8.85 8.04 -10.66
CA ALA A 85 9.90 8.09 -9.65
C ALA A 85 10.64 9.43 -9.68
#